data_AF-A0A9E4B9U3-F1
#
_entry.id   AF-A0A9E4B9U3-F1
#
_cell.length_a   1.000
_cell.length_b   1.000
_cell.length_c   1.000
_cell.angle_alpha   90.00
_cell.angle_beta   90.00
_cell.angle_gamma   90.00
#
_symmetry.space_group_name_H-M   'P 1'
#
loop_
_entity.id
_entity.type
_entity.pdbx_description
1 polymer ?
#
loop_
_entity_poly.entity_id
_entity_poly.type
_entity_poly.pdbx_seq_one_letter_code
_entity_poly.pdbx_strand_id
1 'polypeptide(L)'
;MEGIGRPLAVYFERRMARILMLGIISGFPQMLIGSSLNLWLKEDGLDRSTIGWAGLIFAVYAFNFLWAPLVDRIRIPWLTNRIGHRRAWIVALQAVILASLVAWSTVDPVANLTAVIAVGLVIAIASATQDIVVDALRIEQIGTAEGESMAAAAATAVVGWYTGFKLGGAVAFEVAELFQRAGVADYWQSTFLVLGVVVILCNIGLM
;
A
#
# COMPACT_ATOMS: atom_id res chain seq x y z
N MET A 1 -0.09 27.97 32.61
CA MET A 1 -0.40 27.59 31.21
C MET A 1 0.43 26.36 30.79
N GLU A 2 0.44 25.30 31.60
CA GLU A 2 1.35 24.13 31.41
C GLU A 2 0.64 22.83 30.98
N GLY A 3 -0.65 22.88 30.63
CA GLY A 3 -1.46 21.66 30.45
C GLY A 3 -1.59 21.10 29.03
N ILE A 4 -1.26 21.87 27.97
CA ILE A 4 -1.63 21.51 26.58
C ILE A 4 -0.41 21.23 25.69
N GLY A 5 0.78 21.73 26.05
CA GLY A 5 1.98 21.61 25.21
C GLY A 5 2.60 20.20 25.17
N ARG A 6 2.51 19.45 26.27
CA ARG A 6 3.10 18.10 26.40
C ARG A 6 2.47 17.04 25.47
N PRO A 7 1.14 16.89 25.36
CA PRO A 7 0.55 15.85 24.49
C PRO A 7 0.77 16.10 23.00
N LEU A 8 0.90 17.37 22.56
CA LEU A 8 1.15 17.69 21.14
C LEU A 8 2.63 17.55 20.76
N ALA A 9 3.56 17.76 21.69
CA ALA A 9 4.99 17.64 21.44
C ALA A 9 5.40 16.24 20.94
N VAL A 10 4.70 15.20 21.40
CA VAL A 10 4.91 13.80 21.00
C VAL A 10 4.75 13.60 19.49
N TYR A 11 3.82 14.32 18.84
CA TYR A 11 3.59 14.23 17.40
C TYR A 11 4.73 14.83 16.56
N PHE A 12 5.53 15.74 17.12
CA PHE A 12 6.62 16.41 16.41
C PHE A 12 7.97 15.71 16.56
N GLU A 13 8.00 14.55 17.22
CA GLU A 13 9.21 13.78 17.35
C GLU A 13 9.63 13.16 16.02
N ARG A 14 10.94 13.07 15.78
CA ARG A 14 11.51 12.51 14.54
C ARG A 14 11.04 11.08 14.23
N ARG A 15 10.64 10.31 15.24
CA ARG A 15 10.07 8.97 15.08
C ARG A 15 8.66 8.99 14.48
N MET A 16 7.85 9.99 14.78
CA MET A 16 6.50 10.12 14.22
C MET A 16 6.52 10.40 12.72
N ALA A 17 7.50 11.18 12.25
CA ALA A 17 7.70 11.38 10.80
C ALA A 17 7.97 10.05 10.07
N ARG A 18 8.75 9.14 10.67
CA ARG A 18 9.00 7.80 10.10
C ARG A 18 7.72 6.96 10.10
N ILE A 19 6.93 7.01 11.16
CA ILE A 19 5.66 6.29 11.28
C ILE A 19 4.63 6.81 10.27
N LEU A 20 4.60 8.13 10.05
CA LEU A 20 3.78 8.75 9.01
C LEU A 20 4.16 8.21 7.62
N MET A 21 5.46 8.15 7.31
CA MET A 21 5.94 7.58 6.04
C MET A 21 5.57 6.10 5.89
N LEU A 22 5.69 5.30 6.95
CA LEU A 22 5.26 3.91 6.94
C LEU A 22 3.75 3.78 6.66
N GLY A 23 2.93 4.65 7.26
CA GLY A 23 1.51 4.74 6.96
C GLY A 23 1.25 5.06 5.49
N ILE A 24 1.92 6.07 4.94
CA ILE A 24 1.78 6.46 3.51
C ILE A 24 2.10 5.27 2.59
N ILE A 25 3.17 4.53 2.87
CA ILE A 25 3.57 3.34 2.11
C ILE A 25 2.50 2.24 2.15
N SER A 26 1.87 2.03 3.31
CA SER A 26 0.81 1.04 3.52
C SER A 26 -0.54 1.44 2.88
N GLY A 27 -0.85 2.74 2.80
CA GLY A 27 -2.09 3.22 2.20
C GLY A 27 -2.18 3.08 0.68
N PHE A 28 -1.04 3.18 0.00
CA PHE A 28 -1.00 3.22 -1.47
C PHE A 28 -1.50 1.94 -2.16
N PRO A 29 -1.08 0.72 -1.76
CA PRO A 29 -1.56 -0.50 -2.40
C PRO A 29 -3.07 -0.71 -2.28
N GLN A 30 -3.67 -0.34 -1.14
CA GLN A 30 -5.11 -0.45 -0.95
C GLN A 30 -5.90 0.48 -1.89
N MET A 31 -5.34 1.65 -2.20
CA MET A 31 -5.89 2.55 -3.20
C MET A 31 -5.81 1.95 -4.62
N LEU A 32 -4.73 1.24 -4.98
CA LEU A 32 -4.59 0.60 -6.29
C LEU A 32 -5.70 -0.42 -6.56
N ILE A 33 -5.87 -1.39 -5.65
CA ILE A 33 -6.88 -2.44 -5.80
C ILE A 33 -8.30 -1.97 -5.45
N GLY A 34 -8.44 -0.85 -4.74
CA GLY A 34 -9.72 -0.34 -4.27
C GLY A 34 -10.33 0.70 -5.18
N SER A 35 -9.60 1.75 -5.51
CA SER A 35 -10.13 2.86 -6.30
C SER A 35 -9.79 2.73 -7.78
N SER A 36 -8.52 2.44 -8.11
CA SER A 36 -8.09 2.37 -9.52
C SER A 36 -8.63 1.14 -10.23
N LEU A 37 -8.51 -0.05 -9.63
CA LEU A 37 -9.05 -1.28 -10.24
C LEU A 37 -10.57 -1.17 -10.49
N ASN A 38 -11.33 -0.66 -9.51
CA ASN A 38 -12.78 -0.51 -9.66
C ASN A 38 -13.14 0.48 -10.79
N LEU A 39 -12.40 1.59 -10.91
CA LEU A 39 -12.64 2.56 -11.97
C LEU A 39 -12.23 2.02 -13.34
N TRP A 40 -11.08 1.36 -13.42
CA TRP A 40 -10.59 0.70 -14.63
C TRP A 40 -11.60 -0.31 -15.18
N LEU A 41 -12.05 -1.26 -14.36
CA LEU A 41 -13.03 -2.26 -14.77
C LEU A 41 -14.35 -1.62 -15.21
N LYS A 42 -14.78 -0.54 -14.52
CA LYS A 42 -16.00 0.17 -14.87
C LYS A 42 -15.89 0.88 -16.22
N GLU A 43 -14.76 1.51 -16.51
CA GLU A 43 -14.53 2.25 -17.76
C GLU A 43 -14.36 1.31 -18.97
N ASP A 44 -13.82 0.11 -18.74
CA ASP A 44 -13.74 -0.96 -19.76
C ASP A 44 -15.09 -1.70 -19.94
N GLY A 45 -16.16 -1.23 -19.28
CA GLY A 45 -17.53 -1.65 -19.53
C GLY A 45 -18.01 -2.87 -18.73
N LEU A 46 -17.25 -3.32 -17.73
CA LEU A 46 -17.66 -4.43 -16.87
C LEU A 46 -18.85 -4.01 -16.00
N ASP A 47 -19.79 -4.93 -15.79
CA ASP A 47 -20.99 -4.65 -15.03
C ASP A 47 -20.71 -4.58 -13.51
N ARG A 48 -21.61 -3.91 -12.78
CA ARG A 48 -21.44 -3.67 -11.34
C ARG A 48 -21.38 -4.95 -10.51
N SER A 49 -22.06 -6.02 -10.94
CA SER A 49 -22.03 -7.30 -10.21
C SER A 49 -20.64 -7.91 -10.31
N THR A 50 -20.09 -7.97 -11.52
CA THR A 50 -18.74 -8.47 -11.78
C THR A 50 -17.67 -7.69 -11.02
N ILE A 51 -17.77 -6.36 -11.03
CA ILE A 51 -16.88 -5.48 -10.25
C ILE A 51 -17.03 -5.76 -8.73
N GLY A 52 -18.26 -5.95 -8.25
CA GLY A 52 -18.52 -6.34 -6.86
C GLY A 52 -17.86 -7.66 -6.47
N TRP A 53 -17.94 -8.68 -7.34
CA TRP A 53 -17.27 -9.97 -7.15
C TRP A 53 -15.74 -9.84 -7.20
N ALA A 54 -15.19 -9.00 -8.07
CA ALA A 54 -13.75 -8.70 -8.10
C ALA A 54 -13.28 -8.09 -6.76
N GLY A 55 -14.14 -7.32 -6.08
CA GLY A 55 -13.88 -6.79 -4.75
C GLY A 55 -13.65 -7.84 -3.66
N LEU A 56 -13.96 -9.12 -3.88
CA LEU A 56 -13.68 -10.18 -2.90
C LEU A 56 -12.19 -10.38 -2.62
N ILE A 57 -11.28 -9.86 -3.46
CA ILE A 57 -9.84 -9.82 -3.14
C ILE A 57 -9.56 -9.14 -1.80
N PHE A 58 -10.42 -8.22 -1.34
CA PHE A 58 -10.32 -7.58 -0.04
C PHE A 58 -10.59 -8.51 1.15
N ALA A 59 -11.19 -9.68 0.93
CA ALA A 59 -11.41 -10.66 2.00
C ALA A 59 -10.10 -11.05 2.69
N VAL A 60 -8.98 -11.03 1.96
CA VAL A 60 -7.62 -11.30 2.45
C VAL A 60 -7.26 -10.47 3.69
N TYR A 61 -7.68 -9.21 3.75
CA TYR A 61 -7.39 -8.34 4.90
C TYR A 61 -8.11 -8.80 6.18
N ALA A 62 -9.25 -9.50 6.07
CA ALA A 62 -10.01 -9.95 7.23
C ALA A 62 -9.33 -11.10 8.00
N PHE A 63 -8.43 -11.83 7.34
CA PHE A 63 -7.77 -13.00 7.93
C PHE A 63 -6.23 -12.94 7.83
N ASN A 64 -5.66 -11.77 7.53
CA ASN A 64 -4.22 -11.58 7.38
C ASN A 64 -3.41 -11.92 8.64
N PHE A 65 -4.02 -11.75 9.82
CA PHE A 65 -3.42 -12.13 11.09
C PHE A 65 -3.01 -13.61 11.16
N LEU A 66 -3.63 -14.50 10.37
CA LEU A 66 -3.33 -15.93 10.36
C LEU A 66 -1.88 -16.23 9.94
N TRP A 67 -1.29 -15.42 9.06
CA TRP A 67 0.10 -15.60 8.61
C TRP A 67 1.08 -14.61 9.24
N ALA A 68 0.64 -13.73 10.14
CA ALA A 68 1.55 -12.84 10.87
C ALA A 68 2.71 -13.60 11.57
N PRO A 69 2.49 -14.75 12.25
CA PRO A 69 3.59 -15.51 12.87
C PRO A 69 4.61 -16.05 11.87
N LEU A 70 4.19 -16.27 10.62
CA LEU A 70 5.07 -16.75 9.57
C LEU A 70 6.00 -15.62 9.12
N VAL A 71 5.47 -14.42 8.93
CA VAL A 71 6.21 -13.20 8.57
C VAL A 71 7.27 -12.86 9.63
N ASP A 72 6.94 -13.08 10.92
CA ASP A 72 7.89 -12.87 12.02
C ASP A 72 9.08 -13.85 11.99
N ARG A 73 8.87 -15.08 11.50
CA ARG A 73 9.88 -16.15 11.51
C ARG A 73 10.72 -16.21 10.24
N ILE A 74 10.11 -15.96 9.09
CA ILE A 74 10.79 -16.04 7.78
C ILE A 74 11.64 -14.79 7.57
N ARG A 75 12.94 -14.98 7.40
CA ARG A 75 13.88 -13.90 7.04
C ARG A 75 14.06 -13.84 5.53
N ILE A 76 14.04 -12.63 4.96
CA ILE A 76 14.37 -12.41 3.55
C ILE A 76 15.88 -12.55 3.37
N PRO A 77 16.38 -13.58 2.64
CA PRO A 77 17.80 -13.80 2.46
C PRO A 77 18.50 -12.55 1.90
N TRP A 78 19.75 -12.31 2.33
CA TRP A 78 20.59 -11.15 1.95
C TRP A 78 20.10 -9.77 2.44
N LEU A 79 18.82 -9.44 2.25
CA LEU A 79 18.27 -8.12 2.55
C LEU A 79 18.07 -7.89 4.04
N THR A 80 17.61 -8.92 4.79
CA THR A 80 17.43 -8.83 6.25
C THR A 80 18.72 -8.43 6.98
N ASN A 81 19.88 -8.91 6.52
CA ASN A 81 21.17 -8.60 7.15
C ASN A 81 21.66 -7.18 6.85
N ARG A 82 21.15 -6.50 5.81
CA ARG A 82 21.57 -5.14 5.44
C ARG A 82 20.69 -4.06 6.04
N ILE A 83 19.37 -4.22 5.98
CA ILE A 83 18.41 -3.16 6.34
C ILE A 83 17.49 -3.54 7.51
N GLY A 84 17.64 -4.74 8.07
CA GLY A 84 16.82 -5.26 9.15
C GLY A 84 15.59 -6.02 8.65
N HIS A 85 15.01 -6.83 9.54
CA HIS A 85 13.95 -7.79 9.21
C HIS A 85 12.70 -7.14 8.62
N ARG A 86 12.12 -6.15 9.31
CA ARG A 86 10.87 -5.50 8.88
C ARG A 86 11.04 -4.73 7.58
N ARG A 87 12.12 -3.95 7.45
CA ARG A 87 12.38 -3.16 6.25
C ARG A 87 12.62 -4.07 5.03
N ALA A 88 13.32 -5.18 5.22
CA ALA A 88 13.52 -6.17 4.16
C ALA A 88 12.20 -6.75 3.65
N TRP A 89 11.26 -7.05 4.55
CA TRP A 89 9.93 -7.48 4.17
C TRP A 89 9.15 -6.41 3.40
N ILE A 90 9.15 -5.15 3.85
CA ILE A 90 8.45 -4.06 3.16
C ILE A 90 8.98 -3.92 1.73
N VAL A 91 10.31 -3.86 1.55
CA VAL A 91 10.92 -3.75 0.21
C VAL A 91 10.58 -4.95 -0.67
N ALA A 92 10.60 -6.17 -0.13
CA ALA A 92 10.24 -7.37 -0.87
C ALA A 92 8.76 -7.35 -1.33
N LEU A 93 7.84 -6.95 -0.46
CA LEU A 93 6.42 -6.85 -0.77
C LEU A 93 6.15 -5.74 -1.79
N GLN A 94 6.84 -4.61 -1.69
CA GLN A 94 6.76 -3.54 -2.70
C GLN A 94 7.29 -4.01 -4.06
N ALA A 95 8.33 -4.84 -4.11
CA ALA A 95 8.82 -5.43 -5.35
C ALA A 95 7.78 -6.38 -5.98
N VAL A 96 7.06 -7.16 -5.15
CA VAL A 96 5.93 -7.99 -5.61
C VAL A 96 4.82 -7.12 -6.20
N ILE A 97 4.44 -6.03 -5.51
CA ILE A 97 3.43 -5.08 -5.99
C ILE A 97 3.87 -4.47 -7.33
N LEU A 98 5.13 -4.04 -7.43
CA LEU A 98 5.68 -3.49 -8.68
C LEU A 98 5.61 -4.49 -9.83
N ALA A 99 5.99 -5.75 -9.60
CA ALA A 99 5.88 -6.81 -10.60
C ALA A 99 4.43 -7.05 -11.03
N SER A 100 3.49 -7.01 -10.07
CA SER A 100 2.05 -7.12 -10.36
C SER A 100 1.51 -5.94 -11.18
N LEU A 101 2.00 -4.71 -10.95
CA LEU A 101 1.63 -3.56 -11.78
C LEU A 101 2.13 -3.71 -13.22
N VAL A 102 3.34 -4.25 -13.41
CA VAL A 102 3.85 -4.60 -14.74
C VAL A 102 2.99 -5.70 -15.37
N ALA A 103 2.57 -6.71 -14.61
CA ALA A 103 1.66 -7.74 -15.11
C ALA A 103 0.31 -7.16 -15.56
N TRP A 104 -0.32 -6.29 -14.75
CA TRP A 104 -1.55 -5.58 -15.14
C TRP A 104 -1.39 -4.74 -16.40
N SER A 105 -0.20 -4.18 -16.66
CA SER A 105 0.05 -3.42 -17.89
C SER A 105 -0.04 -4.25 -19.18
N THR A 106 -0.07 -5.58 -19.07
CA THR A 106 -0.10 -6.51 -20.21
C THR A 106 -1.41 -7.28 -20.36
N VAL A 107 -2.38 -7.06 -19.47
CA VAL A 107 -3.64 -7.80 -19.42
C VAL A 107 -4.81 -6.89 -19.78
N ASP A 108 -5.63 -7.34 -20.72
CA ASP A 108 -6.93 -6.75 -21.04
C ASP A 108 -8.01 -7.37 -20.12
N PRO A 109 -8.74 -6.57 -19.33
CA PRO A 109 -9.76 -7.05 -18.41
C PRO A 109 -11.00 -7.60 -19.13
N VAL A 110 -11.29 -7.16 -20.35
CA VAL A 110 -12.40 -7.66 -21.17
C VAL A 110 -12.05 -9.04 -21.71
N ALA A 111 -10.80 -9.23 -22.15
CA ALA A 111 -10.32 -10.51 -22.64
C ALA A 111 -10.06 -11.54 -21.54
N ASN A 112 -9.54 -11.12 -20.38
CA ASN A 112 -9.15 -12.04 -19.30
C ASN A 112 -9.30 -11.43 -17.89
N LEU A 113 -10.54 -11.23 -17.47
CA LEU A 113 -10.87 -10.78 -16.13
C LEU A 113 -10.25 -11.64 -15.01
N THR A 114 -10.19 -12.96 -15.20
CA THR A 114 -9.61 -13.88 -14.20
C THR A 114 -8.15 -13.55 -13.93
N ALA A 115 -7.37 -13.23 -14.97
CA ALA A 115 -5.98 -12.81 -14.80
C ALA A 115 -5.88 -11.48 -14.06
N VAL A 116 -6.74 -10.50 -14.37
CA VAL A 116 -6.77 -9.21 -13.67
C VAL A 116 -7.07 -9.39 -12.17
N ILE A 117 -8.08 -10.20 -11.84
CA ILE A 117 -8.45 -10.50 -10.45
C ILE A 117 -7.34 -11.29 -9.75
N ALA A 118 -6.73 -12.26 -10.41
CA ALA A 118 -5.63 -13.05 -9.83
C ALA A 118 -4.43 -12.17 -9.47
N VAL A 119 -4.03 -11.26 -10.37
CA VAL A 119 -2.96 -10.27 -10.09
C VAL A 119 -3.40 -9.31 -8.99
N GLY A 120 -4.65 -8.85 -8.99
CA GLY A 120 -5.21 -8.03 -7.92
C GLY A 120 -5.20 -8.72 -6.56
N LEU A 121 -5.47 -10.03 -6.52
CA LEU A 121 -5.37 -10.85 -5.31
C LEU A 121 -3.92 -10.94 -4.80
N VAL A 122 -2.94 -11.08 -5.69
CA VAL A 122 -1.52 -11.04 -5.31
C VAL A 122 -1.17 -9.69 -4.69
N ILE A 123 -1.64 -8.58 -5.27
CA ILE A 123 -1.44 -7.23 -4.69
C ILE A 123 -2.12 -7.13 -3.32
N ALA A 124 -3.35 -7.63 -3.17
CA ALA A 124 -4.08 -7.64 -1.91
C ALA A 124 -3.35 -8.44 -0.82
N ILE A 125 -2.81 -9.62 -1.13
CA ILE A 125 -2.01 -10.44 -0.21
C ILE A 125 -0.72 -9.72 0.16
N ALA A 126 -0.01 -9.15 -0.82
CA ALA A 126 1.21 -8.41 -0.57
C ALA A 126 0.96 -7.18 0.31
N SER A 127 -0.10 -6.42 0.02
CA SER A 127 -0.53 -5.26 0.82
C SER A 127 -0.93 -5.66 2.24
N ALA A 128 -1.79 -6.67 2.39
CA ALA A 128 -2.24 -7.11 3.71
C ALA A 128 -1.08 -7.65 4.56
N THR A 129 -0.07 -8.25 3.91
CA THR A 129 1.18 -8.67 4.57
C THR A 129 2.05 -7.46 4.93
N GLN A 130 2.07 -6.44 4.09
CA GLN A 130 2.81 -5.21 4.34
C GLN A 130 2.26 -4.49 5.57
N ASP A 131 0.94 -4.49 5.76
CA ASP A 131 0.30 -3.89 6.93
C ASP A 131 0.76 -4.56 8.23
N ILE A 132 0.82 -5.91 8.27
CA ILE A 132 1.37 -6.66 9.41
C ILE A 132 2.80 -6.19 9.75
N VAL A 133 3.64 -6.07 8.72
CA VAL A 133 5.05 -5.70 8.90
C VAL A 133 5.19 -4.25 9.35
N VAL A 134 4.39 -3.34 8.79
CA VAL A 134 4.35 -1.92 9.13
C VAL A 134 3.85 -1.71 10.56
N ASP A 135 2.79 -2.41 10.97
CA ASP A 135 2.27 -2.35 12.33
C ASP A 135 3.30 -2.85 13.35
N ALA A 136 3.98 -3.96 13.05
CA ALA A 136 5.04 -4.47 13.91
C ALA A 136 6.23 -3.50 13.98
N LEU A 137 6.67 -2.93 12.86
CA LEU A 137 7.77 -1.96 12.81
C LEU A 137 7.42 -0.67 13.58
N ARG A 138 6.16 -0.23 13.54
CA ARG A 138 5.69 0.92 14.34
C ARG A 138 5.86 0.66 15.83
N ILE A 139 5.45 -0.52 16.29
CA ILE A 139 5.56 -0.90 17.71
C ILE A 139 7.03 -0.98 18.13
N GLU A 140 7.89 -1.59 17.30
CA GLU A 140 9.34 -1.68 17.53
C GLU A 140 10.03 -0.31 17.60
N GLN A 141 9.56 0.70 16.85
CA GLN A 141 10.16 2.03 16.80
C GLN A 141 9.84 2.93 18.00
N ILE A 142 8.69 2.74 18.64
CA ILE A 142 8.29 3.53 19.81
C ILE A 142 8.73 2.85 21.11
N GLY A 143 8.74 1.51 21.15
CA GLY A 143 9.03 0.74 22.36
C GLY A 143 7.79 0.57 23.24
N THR A 144 7.70 -0.58 23.93
CA THR A 144 6.49 -1.03 24.65
C THR A 144 6.19 -0.27 25.94
N ALA A 145 7.10 0.60 26.41
CA ALA A 145 6.99 1.29 27.70
C ALA A 145 6.43 2.72 27.63
N GLU A 146 6.09 3.24 26.45
CA GLU A 146 5.63 4.63 26.26
C GLU A 146 4.14 4.69 25.86
N GLY A 147 3.22 4.53 26.82
CA GLY A 147 1.78 4.44 26.56
C GLY A 147 1.15 5.62 25.79
N GLU A 148 1.54 6.86 26.10
CA GLU A 148 1.06 8.04 25.35
C GLU A 148 1.63 8.09 23.93
N SER A 149 2.91 7.71 23.76
CA SER A 149 3.58 7.64 22.45
C SER A 149 3.00 6.54 21.55
N MET A 150 2.50 5.44 22.12
CA MET A 150 1.81 4.37 21.38
C MET A 150 0.52 4.87 20.72
N ALA A 151 -0.30 5.61 21.46
CA ALA A 151 -1.55 6.16 20.94
C ALA A 151 -1.28 7.20 19.84
N ALA A 152 -0.32 8.11 20.06
CA ALA A 152 0.09 9.10 19.06
C ALA A 152 0.67 8.43 17.80
N ALA A 153 1.44 7.37 17.95
CA ALA A 153 1.99 6.59 16.84
C ALA A 153 0.88 5.90 16.02
N ALA A 154 -0.10 5.29 16.66
CA ALA A 154 -1.23 4.67 15.98
C ALA A 154 -2.04 5.71 15.19
N ALA A 155 -2.35 6.86 15.80
CA ALA A 155 -3.03 7.96 15.13
C ALA A 155 -2.21 8.48 13.93
N THR A 156 -0.90 8.68 14.10
CA THR A 156 0.00 9.13 13.03
C THR A 156 0.07 8.14 11.88
N ALA A 157 0.09 6.83 12.17
CA ALA A 157 0.07 5.79 11.14
C ALA A 157 -1.23 5.81 10.33
N VAL A 158 -2.39 5.98 10.98
CA VAL A 158 -3.69 6.08 10.31
C VAL A 158 -3.76 7.33 9.43
N VAL A 159 -3.28 8.48 9.92
CA VAL A 159 -3.18 9.71 9.11
C VAL A 159 -2.28 9.48 7.90
N GLY A 160 -1.13 8.84 8.10
CA GLY A 160 -0.22 8.47 7.01
C GLY A 160 -0.90 7.57 5.98
N TRP A 161 -1.61 6.55 6.45
CA TRP A 161 -2.36 5.62 5.61
C TRP A 161 -3.38 6.32 4.72
N TYR A 162 -4.24 7.17 5.29
CA TYR A 162 -5.20 7.97 4.50
C TYR A 162 -4.51 8.96 3.56
N THR A 163 -3.36 9.49 3.95
CA THR A 163 -2.57 10.39 3.11
C THR A 163 -2.04 9.66 1.89
N GLY A 164 -1.43 8.48 2.08
CA GLY A 164 -0.96 7.63 0.97
C GLY A 164 -2.10 7.16 0.07
N PHE A 165 -3.22 6.75 0.66
CA PHE A 165 -4.42 6.35 -0.07
C PHE A 165 -4.95 7.49 -0.95
N LYS A 166 -5.14 8.69 -0.39
CA LYS A 166 -5.70 9.83 -1.13
C LYS A 166 -4.74 10.41 -2.15
N LEU A 167 -3.46 10.58 -1.80
CA LEU A 167 -2.45 11.09 -2.73
C LEU A 167 -2.20 10.10 -3.87
N GLY A 168 -2.11 8.80 -3.57
CA GLY A 168 -2.07 7.76 -4.60
C GLY A 168 -3.28 7.85 -5.53
N GLY A 169 -4.47 7.99 -4.94
CA GLY A 169 -5.75 8.24 -5.62
C GLY A 169 -5.67 9.38 -6.62
N ALA A 170 -5.27 10.55 -6.13
CA ALA A 170 -5.13 11.77 -6.93
C ALA A 170 -4.13 11.57 -8.08
N VAL A 171 -2.94 11.03 -7.80
CA VAL A 171 -1.93 10.78 -8.83
C VAL A 171 -2.44 9.82 -9.90
N ALA A 172 -3.10 8.72 -9.50
CA ALA A 172 -3.62 7.75 -10.45
C ALA A 172 -4.68 8.34 -11.36
N PHE A 173 -5.65 9.07 -10.80
CA PHE A 173 -6.77 9.61 -11.56
C PHE A 173 -6.32 10.74 -12.50
N GLU A 174 -5.45 11.64 -12.04
CA GLU A 174 -4.90 12.71 -12.88
C GLU A 174 -4.06 12.13 -14.03
N VAL A 175 -3.25 11.09 -13.77
CA VAL A 175 -2.45 10.43 -14.81
C VAL A 175 -3.33 9.67 -15.80
N ALA A 176 -4.34 8.94 -15.32
CA ALA A 176 -5.30 8.24 -16.17
C ALA A 176 -6.06 9.23 -17.08
N GLU A 177 -6.55 10.33 -16.52
CA GLU A 177 -7.23 11.38 -17.27
C GLU A 177 -6.30 12.04 -18.29
N LEU A 178 -5.04 12.31 -17.93
CA LEU A 178 -4.05 12.85 -18.86
C LEU A 178 -3.81 11.92 -20.05
N PHE A 179 -3.62 10.63 -19.80
CA PHE A 179 -3.40 9.63 -20.86
C PHE A 179 -4.65 9.43 -21.71
N GLN A 180 -5.84 9.44 -21.11
CA GLN A 180 -7.11 9.39 -21.83
C GLN A 180 -7.25 10.60 -22.78
N ARG A 181 -6.99 11.81 -22.30
CA ARG A 181 -7.02 13.04 -23.12
C ARG A 181 -5.97 13.04 -24.23
N ALA A 182 -4.82 12.42 -23.99
CA ALA A 182 -3.77 12.24 -24.98
C ALA A 182 -4.09 11.16 -26.03
N GLY A 183 -5.18 10.41 -25.90
CA GLY A 183 -5.59 9.37 -26.83
C GLY A 183 -4.78 8.08 -26.72
N VAL A 184 -4.19 7.80 -25.55
CA VAL A 184 -3.54 6.52 -25.28
C VAL A 184 -4.61 5.43 -25.22
N ALA A 185 -4.49 4.38 -26.03
CA ALA A 185 -5.47 3.30 -26.10
C ALA A 185 -5.67 2.61 -24.73
N ASP A 186 -4.58 2.08 -24.17
CA ASP A 186 -4.53 1.35 -22.89
C ASP A 186 -4.04 2.27 -21.76
N TYR A 187 -4.79 3.35 -21.52
CA TYR A 187 -4.37 4.41 -20.60
C TYR A 187 -4.30 3.95 -19.13
N TRP A 188 -5.12 3.00 -18.69
CA TRP A 188 -5.04 2.44 -17.33
C TRP A 188 -3.78 1.60 -17.13
N GLN A 189 -3.46 0.74 -18.08
CA GLN A 189 -2.23 -0.06 -18.11
C GLN A 189 -0.99 0.85 -18.04
N SER A 190 -1.00 1.93 -18.82
CA SER A 190 0.04 2.97 -18.78
C SER A 190 0.08 3.68 -17.42
N THR A 191 -1.08 3.96 -16.83
CA THR A 191 -1.19 4.58 -15.50
C THR A 191 -0.59 3.69 -14.41
N PHE A 192 -0.83 2.37 -14.44
CA PHE A 192 -0.24 1.44 -13.49
C PHE A 192 1.29 1.41 -13.54
N LEU A 193 1.89 1.58 -14.72
CA LEU A 193 3.34 1.71 -14.85
C LEU A 193 3.87 2.99 -14.19
N VAL A 194 3.17 4.12 -14.37
CA VAL A 194 3.50 5.38 -13.68
C VAL A 194 3.35 5.24 -12.17
N LEU A 195 2.29 4.57 -11.71
CA LEU A 195 2.09 4.26 -10.29
C LEU A 195 3.19 3.35 -9.73
N GLY A 196 3.78 2.49 -10.56
CA GLY A 196 4.99 1.73 -10.22
C GLY A 196 6.17 2.63 -9.87
N VAL A 197 6.32 3.79 -10.50
CA VAL A 197 7.35 4.79 -10.14
C VAL A 197 7.12 5.32 -8.72
N VAL A 198 5.86 5.54 -8.33
CA VAL A 198 5.52 5.96 -6.96
C VAL A 198 5.94 4.90 -5.94
N VAL A 199 5.72 3.61 -6.24
CA VAL A 199 6.18 2.49 -5.40
C VAL A 199 7.71 2.49 -5.25
N ILE A 200 8.44 2.77 -6.33
CA ILE A 200 9.91 2.86 -6.30
C ILE A 200 10.36 4.05 -5.44
N LEU A 201 9.73 5.22 -5.59
CA LEU A 201 10.02 6.39 -4.75
C LEU A 201 9.77 6.12 -3.27
N CYS A 202 8.70 5.41 -2.94
CA CYS A 202 8.41 4.94 -1.60
C CYS A 202 9.49 4.01 -1.04
N ASN A 203 10.05 3.09 -1.86
CA ASN A 203 11.17 2.24 -1.45
C ASN A 203 12.42 3.07 -1.12
N ILE A 204 12.74 4.05 -1.97
CA ILE A 204 13.91 4.92 -1.77
C ILE A 204 13.75 5.73 -0.49
N GLY A 205 12.57 6.29 -0.23
CA GLY A 205 12.30 7.05 0.99
C GLY A 205 12.34 6.23 2.28
N LEU A 206 12.26 4.90 2.20
CA LEU A 206 12.32 3.99 3.34
C LEU A 206 13.76 3.61 3.74
N MET A 207 14.71 3.68 2.80
CA MET A 207 16.12 3.33 3.02
C MET A 207 16.88 4.47 3.71
#